data_AF-A0A8S9ZAJ0-F1
#
_entry.id   AF-A0A8S9ZAJ0-F1
#
_cell.length_a   1.000
_cell.length_b   1.000
_cell.length_c   1.000
_cell.angle_alpha   90.00
_cell.angle_beta   90.00
_cell.angle_gamma   90.00
#
_symmetry.space_group_name_H-M   'P 1'
#
loop_
_entity.id
_entity.type
_entity.pdbx_description
1 polymer ?
#
loop_
_entity_poly.entity_id
_entity_poly.type
_entity_poly.pdbx_seq_one_letter_code
_entity_poly.pdbx_strand_id
1 'polypeptide(L)'
;MEDSYLMLWKSKISLYLSTVPVEHQRAVISSCLNDRVHEILMSINVSVASSLEEVWEKLFAFFSSAGNLALAKDWFGNTKLLIDESVDQFANDLRVLSSKAFPTNTPQERESFILQRFTSGIGNVIAREFIRKEP
;
A
#
# COMPACT_ATOMS: atom_id res chain seq x y z
N MET A 1 16.19 -8.16 0.42
CA MET A 1 16.03 -7.63 -0.96
C MET A 1 15.01 -6.49 -1.02
N GLU A 2 13.98 -6.47 -0.16
CA GLU A 2 12.99 -5.38 -0.07
C GLU A 2 13.59 -4.00 0.27
N ASP A 3 14.64 -3.94 1.10
CA ASP A 3 15.33 -2.67 1.43
C ASP A 3 15.92 -1.95 0.21
N SER A 4 16.22 -2.67 -0.88
CA SER A 4 16.85 -2.10 -2.07
C SER A 4 15.92 -1.18 -2.86
N TYR A 5 14.61 -1.48 -2.92
CA TYR A 5 13.64 -0.66 -3.65
C TYR A 5 13.30 0.63 -2.90
N LEU A 6 13.13 0.55 -1.58
CA LEU A 6 12.87 1.71 -0.74
C LEU A 6 14.08 2.65 -0.69
N MET A 7 15.30 2.11 -0.65
CA MET A 7 16.53 2.89 -0.72
C MET A 7 16.71 3.57 -2.09
N LEU A 8 16.39 2.87 -3.19
CA LEU A 8 16.42 3.45 -4.53
C LEU A 8 15.38 4.58 -4.68
N TRP A 9 14.17 4.36 -4.17
CA TRP A 9 13.11 5.38 -4.17
C TRP A 9 13.50 6.59 -3.32
N LYS A 10 14.01 6.38 -2.10
CA LYS A 10 14.55 7.46 -1.25
C LYS A 10 15.61 8.25 -1.99
N SER A 11 16.58 7.60 -2.63
CA SER A 11 17.64 8.30 -3.39
C SER A 11 17.08 9.19 -4.50
N LYS A 12 16.12 8.69 -5.29
CA LYS A 12 15.46 9.46 -6.35
C LYS A 12 14.66 10.66 -5.80
N ILE A 13 13.92 10.44 -4.71
CA ILE A 13 13.14 11.52 -4.07
C ILE A 13 14.07 12.53 -3.41
N SER A 14 15.10 12.12 -2.68
CA SER A 14 16.06 13.04 -2.05
C SER A 14 16.75 13.94 -3.08
N LEU A 15 17.07 13.44 -4.27
CA LEU A 15 17.58 14.25 -5.37
C LEU A 15 16.56 15.34 -5.79
N TYR A 16 15.29 14.97 -5.94
CA TYR A 16 14.23 15.93 -6.26
C TYR A 16 14.01 16.95 -5.12
N LEU A 17 13.96 16.49 -3.88
CA LEU A 17 13.76 17.33 -2.69
C LEU A 17 14.88 18.35 -2.51
N SER A 18 16.10 18.07 -2.97
CA SER A 18 17.19 19.06 -2.96
C SER A 18 16.90 20.34 -3.76
N THR A 19 15.93 20.28 -4.68
CA THR A 19 15.46 21.42 -5.49
C THR A 19 14.21 22.09 -4.91
N VAL A 20 13.62 21.51 -3.85
CA VAL A 20 12.37 21.95 -3.23
C VAL A 20 12.68 22.67 -1.91
N PRO A 21 12.06 23.82 -1.62
CA PRO A 21 12.22 24.49 -0.33
C PRO A 21 11.85 23.57 0.84
N VAL A 22 12.61 23.63 1.93
CA VAL A 22 12.53 22.69 3.07
C VAL A 22 11.10 22.59 3.62
N GLU A 23 10.39 23.71 3.67
CA GLU A 23 9.00 23.81 4.10
C GLU A 23 8.00 23.02 3.25
N HIS A 24 8.33 22.71 1.99
CA HIS A 24 7.49 21.97 1.05
C HIS A 24 7.91 20.50 0.87
N GLN A 25 9.10 20.11 1.31
CA GLN A 25 9.65 18.78 1.07
C GLN A 25 8.77 17.65 1.63
N ARG A 26 8.15 17.89 2.79
CA ARG A 26 7.21 16.94 3.41
C ARG A 26 5.94 16.74 2.58
N ALA A 27 5.38 17.82 2.05
CA ALA A 27 4.17 17.76 1.23
C ALA A 27 4.44 16.95 -0.05
N VAL A 28 5.63 17.13 -0.64
CA VAL A 28 6.08 16.34 -1.78
C VAL A 28 6.16 14.85 -1.43
N ILE A 29 6.84 14.46 -0.32
CA ILE A 29 6.87 13.05 0.10
C ILE A 29 5.46 12.51 0.28
N SER A 30 4.60 13.27 0.94
CA SER A 30 3.21 12.87 1.21
C SER A 30 2.42 12.62 -0.08
N SER A 31 2.64 13.44 -1.11
CA SER A 31 1.99 13.30 -2.43
C SER A 31 2.54 12.15 -3.27
N CYS A 32 3.76 11.69 -2.99
CA CYS A 32 4.39 10.57 -3.68
C CYS A 32 3.99 9.21 -3.11
N LEU A 33 3.29 9.19 -1.99
CA LEU A 33 2.80 7.97 -1.35
C LEU A 33 1.40 7.64 -1.87
N ASN A 34 1.09 6.35 -1.96
CA ASN A 34 -0.30 5.96 -2.20
C ASN A 34 -1.16 6.26 -0.96
N ASP A 35 -2.47 6.38 -1.17
CA ASP A 35 -3.42 6.78 -0.13
C ASP A 35 -3.35 5.90 1.12
N ARG A 36 -3.13 4.58 0.94
CA ARG A 36 -3.02 3.63 2.07
C ARG A 36 -1.78 3.89 2.92
N VAL A 37 -0.63 4.13 2.31
CA VAL A 37 0.61 4.43 3.04
C VAL A 37 0.54 5.83 3.64
N HIS A 38 -0.13 6.77 2.96
CA HIS A 38 -0.38 8.11 3.48
C HIS A 38 -1.24 8.08 4.76
N GLU A 39 -2.38 7.38 4.75
CA GLU A 39 -3.25 7.21 5.92
C GLU A 39 -2.53 6.59 7.11
N ILE A 40 -1.62 5.64 6.85
CA ILE A 40 -0.87 4.98 7.91
C ILE A 40 0.24 5.88 8.47
N LEU A 41 0.92 6.67 7.64
CA LEU A 41 1.86 7.67 8.17
C LEU A 41 1.16 8.73 9.03
N MET A 42 -0.06 9.09 8.65
CA MET A 42 -0.90 9.98 9.47
C MET A 42 -1.28 9.33 10.81
N SER A 43 -1.59 8.03 10.84
CA SER A 43 -1.93 7.31 12.07
C SER A 43 -0.73 7.07 13.00
N ILE A 44 0.50 6.99 12.46
CA ILE A 44 1.77 6.86 13.21
C ILE A 44 2.24 8.22 13.79
N ASN A 45 1.37 9.24 13.76
CA ASN A 45 1.56 10.54 14.38
C ASN A 45 2.90 11.19 13.96
N VAL A 46 3.15 11.24 12.64
CA VAL A 46 4.17 12.12 12.07
C VAL A 46 3.69 13.56 12.28
N SER A 47 4.04 14.12 13.44
CA SER A 47 3.65 15.47 13.84
C SER A 47 4.06 16.50 12.78
N VAL A 48 3.26 17.56 12.66
CA VAL A 48 3.68 18.96 12.42
C VAL A 48 5.19 19.17 12.17
N ALA A 49 5.93 18.89 13.24
CA ALA A 49 7.31 19.29 13.48
C ALA A 49 8.37 18.20 13.22
N SER A 50 8.00 17.01 12.74
CA SER A 50 8.99 15.95 12.48
C SER A 50 9.96 16.33 11.37
N SER A 51 11.24 16.09 11.59
CA SER A 51 12.29 16.31 10.60
C SER A 51 12.13 15.36 9.39
N LEU A 52 12.74 15.71 8.26
CA LEU A 52 12.71 14.87 7.06
C LEU A 52 13.31 13.48 7.35
N GLU A 53 14.39 13.45 8.13
CA GLU A 53 15.02 12.22 8.62
C GLU A 53 14.06 11.35 9.44
N GLU A 54 13.29 11.93 10.36
CA GLU A 54 12.28 11.19 11.14
C GLU A 54 11.19 10.58 10.26
N VAL A 55 10.78 11.29 9.20
CA VAL A 55 9.81 10.75 8.22
C VAL A 55 10.39 9.53 7.51
N TRP A 56 11.66 9.60 7.09
CA TRP A 56 12.34 8.47 6.47
C TRP A 56 12.50 7.30 7.43
N GLU A 57 12.95 7.53 8.66
CA GLU A 57 13.11 6.48 9.67
C GLU A 57 11.79 5.77 9.95
N LYS A 58 10.69 6.51 10.11
CA LYS A 58 9.36 5.91 10.28
C LYS A 58 8.92 5.12 9.06
N LEU A 59 9.19 5.61 7.84
CA LEU A 59 8.93 4.86 6.61
C LEU A 59 9.75 3.55 6.56
N PHE A 60 11.04 3.59 6.86
CA PHE A 60 11.88 2.38 6.88
C PHE A 60 11.45 1.40 7.97
N ALA A 61 11.16 1.89 9.18
CA ALA A 61 10.64 1.08 10.28
C ALA A 61 9.29 0.45 9.92
N PHE A 62 8.44 1.19 9.21
CA PHE A 62 7.15 0.69 8.73
C PHE A 62 7.29 -0.44 7.70
N PHE A 63 8.20 -0.26 6.73
CA PHE A 63 8.48 -1.27 5.70
C PHE A 63 9.41 -2.40 6.19
N SER A 64 9.91 -2.33 7.42
CA SER A 64 10.71 -3.40 8.02
C SER A 64 9.86 -4.65 8.25
N SER A 65 10.50 -5.82 8.19
CA SER A 65 9.86 -7.15 8.03
C SER A 65 8.72 -7.49 9.01
N ALA A 66 8.79 -7.03 10.26
CA ALA A 66 7.77 -7.30 11.27
C ALA A 66 6.49 -6.47 11.07
N GLY A 67 6.61 -5.20 10.64
CA GLY A 67 5.46 -4.37 10.27
C GLY A 67 4.80 -4.87 8.99
N ASN A 68 5.62 -5.27 8.02
CA ASN A 68 5.20 -5.72 6.69
C ASN A 68 4.20 -6.90 6.73
N LEU A 69 4.36 -7.88 7.64
CA LEU A 69 3.46 -9.04 7.70
C LEU A 69 2.04 -8.69 8.14
N ALA A 70 1.89 -7.93 9.24
CA ALA A 70 0.58 -7.55 9.76
C ALA A 70 -0.17 -6.66 8.77
N LEU A 71 0.55 -5.73 8.15
CA LEU A 71 0.03 -4.84 7.11
C LEU A 71 -0.36 -5.61 5.85
N ALA A 72 0.47 -6.55 5.40
CA ALA A 72 0.15 -7.36 4.24
C ALA A 72 -1.13 -8.17 4.48
N LYS A 73 -1.35 -8.69 5.69
CA LYS A 73 -2.59 -9.38 6.06
C LYS A 73 -3.80 -8.44 6.06
N ASP A 74 -3.67 -7.26 6.66
CA ASP A 74 -4.74 -6.27 6.68
C ASP A 74 -5.09 -5.79 5.27
N TRP A 75 -4.09 -5.40 4.49
CA TRP A 75 -4.25 -4.99 3.09
C TRP A 75 -4.84 -6.10 2.25
N PHE A 76 -4.36 -7.34 2.39
CA PHE A 76 -4.97 -8.48 1.70
C PHE A 76 -6.45 -8.62 2.06
N GLY A 77 -6.79 -8.53 3.36
CA GLY A 77 -8.16 -8.63 3.86
C GLY A 77 -9.08 -7.48 3.45
N ASN A 78 -8.54 -6.32 3.11
CA ASN A 78 -9.31 -5.11 2.79
C ASN A 78 -9.26 -4.71 1.31
N THR A 79 -8.36 -5.27 0.50
CA THR A 79 -8.25 -4.92 -0.93
C THR A 79 -9.52 -5.33 -1.68
N LYS A 80 -10.05 -4.39 -2.46
CA LYS A 80 -11.21 -4.54 -3.34
C LYS A 80 -10.82 -3.99 -4.72
N LEU A 81 -11.49 -4.48 -5.76
CA LEU A 81 -11.32 -3.96 -7.12
C LEU A 81 -11.73 -2.48 -7.16
N LEU A 82 -10.85 -1.62 -7.67
CA LEU A 82 -11.15 -0.21 -7.90
C LEU A 82 -11.94 -0.01 -9.21
N ILE A 83 -12.64 1.12 -9.35
CA ILE A 83 -13.55 1.39 -10.48
C ILE A 83 -12.83 1.35 -11.83
N ASP A 84 -11.59 1.86 -11.89
CA ASP A 84 -10.80 1.95 -13.11
C ASP A 84 -9.66 0.91 -13.15
N GLU A 85 -9.67 -0.05 -12.22
CA GLU A 85 -8.66 -1.10 -12.15
C GLU A 85 -9.09 -2.30 -13.01
N SER A 86 -8.14 -2.87 -13.75
CA SER A 86 -8.39 -4.11 -14.49
C SER A 86 -8.46 -5.32 -13.55
N VAL A 87 -9.27 -6.30 -13.92
CA VAL A 87 -9.40 -7.55 -13.15
C VAL A 87 -8.06 -8.28 -13.02
N ASP A 88 -7.24 -8.25 -14.07
CA ASP A 88 -5.90 -8.84 -14.08
C ASP A 88 -4.95 -8.12 -13.11
N GLN A 89 -5.01 -6.78 -13.07
CA GLN A 89 -4.22 -5.99 -12.12
C GLN A 89 -4.62 -6.31 -10.68
N PHE A 90 -5.92 -6.38 -10.40
CA PHE A 90 -6.42 -6.73 -9.08
C PHE A 90 -6.00 -8.14 -8.65
N ALA A 91 -6.07 -9.13 -9.55
CA ALA A 91 -5.59 -10.47 -9.28
C ALA A 91 -4.07 -10.50 -9.00
N ASN A 92 -3.29 -9.71 -9.75
CA ASN A 92 -1.85 -9.59 -9.53
C ASN A 92 -1.54 -8.95 -8.17
N ASP A 93 -2.26 -7.90 -7.78
CA ASP A 93 -2.08 -7.23 -6.50
C ASP A 93 -2.40 -8.17 -5.33
N LEU A 94 -3.46 -8.99 -5.45
CA LEU A 94 -3.76 -10.03 -4.48
C LEU A 94 -2.68 -11.11 -4.39
N ARG A 95 -2.05 -11.49 -5.50
CA ARG A 95 -0.91 -12.45 -5.49
C ARG A 95 0.30 -11.87 -4.78
N VAL A 96 0.63 -10.61 -5.04
CA VAL A 96 1.73 -9.92 -4.36
C VAL A 96 1.44 -9.83 -2.86
N LEU A 97 0.24 -9.39 -2.48
CA LEU A 97 -0.15 -9.29 -1.07
C LEU A 97 -0.18 -10.64 -0.36
N SER A 98 -0.70 -11.70 -1.00
CA SER A 98 -0.76 -13.04 -0.38
C SER A 98 0.64 -13.61 -0.11
N SER A 99 1.60 -13.35 -1.01
CA SER A 99 2.99 -13.79 -0.83
C SER A 99 3.65 -13.16 0.39
N LYS A 100 3.26 -11.93 0.74
CA LYS A 100 3.76 -11.19 1.91
C LYS A 100 2.97 -11.49 3.18
N ALA A 101 1.66 -11.66 3.07
CA ALA A 101 0.75 -11.92 4.19
C ALA A 101 0.88 -13.36 4.73
N PHE A 102 1.23 -14.30 3.85
CA PHE A 102 1.24 -15.73 4.13
C PHE A 102 2.54 -16.39 3.61
N PRO A 103 3.72 -15.96 4.08
CA PRO A 103 5.00 -16.40 3.53
C PRO A 103 5.28 -17.89 3.80
N THR A 104 4.68 -18.47 4.84
CA THR A 104 4.80 -19.88 5.22
C THR A 104 3.82 -20.80 4.50
N ASN A 105 2.81 -20.25 3.82
CA ASN A 105 1.78 -21.02 3.16
C ASN A 105 2.24 -21.55 1.81
N THR A 106 1.75 -22.73 1.46
CA THR A 106 2.00 -23.32 0.14
C THR A 106 1.39 -22.45 -0.96
N PRO A 107 1.86 -22.56 -2.21
CA PRO A 107 1.22 -21.89 -3.34
C PRO A 107 -0.28 -22.23 -3.46
N GLN A 108 -0.68 -23.48 -3.22
CA GLN A 108 -2.10 -23.88 -3.30
C GLN A 108 -2.97 -23.23 -2.22
N GLU A 109 -2.46 -23.14 -0.99
CA GLU A 109 -3.17 -22.46 0.10
C GLU A 109 -3.34 -20.97 -0.20
N ARG A 110 -2.28 -20.32 -0.71
CA ARG A 110 -2.34 -18.91 -1.12
C ARG A 110 -3.32 -18.68 -2.25
N GLU A 111 -3.36 -19.55 -3.26
CA GLU A 111 -4.33 -19.47 -4.36
C GLU A 111 -5.77 -19.54 -3.84
N SER A 112 -6.03 -20.41 -2.86
CA SER A 112 -7.35 -20.54 -2.23
C SER A 112 -7.77 -19.24 -1.53
N PHE A 113 -6.86 -18.60 -0.78
CA PHE A 113 -7.11 -17.29 -0.18
C PHE A 113 -7.32 -16.20 -1.23
N ILE A 114 -6.51 -16.18 -2.30
CA ILE A 114 -6.65 -15.23 -3.40
C ILE A 114 -8.04 -15.37 -4.02
N LEU A 115 -8.49 -16.58 -4.36
CA LEU A 115 -9.81 -16.82 -4.95
C LEU A 115 -10.95 -16.33 -4.05
N GLN A 116 -10.88 -16.64 -2.76
CA GLN A 116 -11.85 -16.15 -1.78
C GLN A 116 -11.88 -14.62 -1.72
N ARG A 117 -10.70 -13.99 -1.69
CA ARG A 117 -10.60 -12.53 -1.60
C ARG A 117 -10.99 -11.83 -2.89
N PHE A 118 -10.63 -12.41 -4.02
CA PHE A 118 -10.99 -11.92 -5.35
C PHE A 118 -12.50 -11.89 -5.53
N THR A 119 -13.17 -13.00 -5.20
CA THR A 119 -14.64 -13.11 -5.30
C THR A 119 -15.35 -12.09 -4.40
N SER A 120 -14.89 -11.93 -3.16
CA SER A 120 -15.46 -10.94 -2.22
C SER A 120 -15.12 -9.50 -2.59
N GLY A 121 -13.94 -9.25 -3.15
CA GLY A 121 -13.46 -7.92 -3.55
C GLY A 121 -14.13 -7.38 -4.81
N ILE A 122 -14.55 -8.25 -5.73
CA ILE A 122 -15.30 -7.88 -6.94
C ILE A 122 -16.79 -7.64 -6.65
N GLY A 123 -17.34 -8.29 -5.64
CA GLY A 123 -18.76 -8.20 -5.29
C GLY A 123 -19.29 -6.77 -5.15
N ASN A 124 -18.43 -5.81 -4.76
CA ASN A 124 -18.81 -4.40 -4.64
C ASN A 124 -18.98 -3.70 -6.00
N VAL A 125 -18.13 -4.01 -7.00
CA VAL A 125 -18.24 -3.47 -8.36
C VAL A 125 -19.46 -4.07 -9.06
N ILE A 126 -19.64 -5.39 -8.93
CA ILE A 126 -20.81 -6.09 -9.49
C ILE A 126 -22.10 -5.59 -8.84
N ALA A 127 -22.17 -5.48 -7.51
CA ALA A 127 -23.35 -4.96 -6.82
C ALA A 127 -23.71 -3.55 -7.31
N ARG A 128 -22.75 -2.69 -7.64
CA ARG A 128 -23.02 -1.34 -8.15
C ARG A 128 -23.53 -1.32 -9.59
N GLU A 129 -23.10 -2.23 -10.45
CA GLU A 129 -23.68 -2.40 -11.80
C GLU A 129 -25.14 -2.88 -11.74
N PHE A 130 -25.48 -3.71 -10.75
CA PHE A 130 -26.84 -4.20 -10.53
C PHE A 130 -27.73 -3.25 -9.71
N ILE A 131 -27.15 -2.40 -8.83
CA ILE A 131 -27.82 -1.33 -8.09
C ILE A 131 -27.71 -0.02 -8.89
N ARG A 132 -28.13 -0.05 -10.15
CA ARG A 132 -28.52 1.17 -10.89
C ARG A 132 -29.99 1.46 -10.61
N LYS A 133 -30.28 2.01 -9.44
CA LYS A 133 -31.53 2.74 -9.19
C LYS A 133 -31.20 4.01 -8.42
N GLU A 134 -31.10 5.11 -9.15
CA GLU A 134 -31.38 6.43 -8.57
C GLU A 134 -32.91 6.56 -8.41
N PRO A 135 -33.41 7.09 -7.29
CA PRO A 135 -34.56 7.98 -7.34
C PRO A 135 -34.19 9.33 -7.97
#